data_AF-A0AAW6NLN5-F1
#
_entry.id   AF-A0AAW6NLN5-F1
#
_cell.length_a   1.000
_cell.length_b   1.000
_cell.length_c   1.000
_cell.angle_alpha   90.00
_cell.angle_beta   90.00
_cell.angle_gamma   90.00
#
_symmetry.space_group_name_H-M   'P 1'
#
loop_
_entity.id
_entity.type
_entity.pdbx_description
1 polymer ?
#
loop_
_entity_poly.entity_id
_entity_poly.type
_entity_poly.pdbx_seq_one_letter_code
_entity_poly.pdbx_strand_id
1 'polypeptide(L)'
;MDPLHSIIITLFLFILTFFNPGANLFIVVQTTLSSGKKAGLTCGYGVVLGNAIYSGLGLFGLVTLMAEFGSLFSLIKILGGLYLLYYALSVFNNKTQLNLSTENTTEHFPSGIYFRRGLISDLSNPQTVLFFMSIFSTTISPSTPLWAKLVIWLGIVIASLIWRIILCQTFSLTSVR
;
A
#
# COMPACT_ATOMS: atom_id res chain seq x y z
N MET A 1 -10.91 16.72 -15.49
CA MET A 1 -11.71 15.80 -14.64
C MET A 1 -12.19 16.60 -13.45
N ASP A 2 -13.45 16.45 -13.05
CA ASP A 2 -13.91 17.10 -11.84
C ASP A 2 -13.15 16.55 -10.63
N PRO A 3 -12.81 17.38 -9.63
CA PRO A 3 -12.07 16.94 -8.45
C PRO A 3 -12.72 15.74 -7.75
N LEU A 4 -14.05 15.68 -7.71
CA LEU A 4 -14.81 14.57 -7.11
C LEU A 4 -14.59 13.25 -7.86
N HIS A 5 -14.60 13.28 -9.19
CA HIS A 5 -14.34 12.10 -10.01
C HIS A 5 -12.92 11.55 -9.77
N SER A 6 -11.91 12.44 -9.70
CA SER A 6 -10.53 12.04 -9.38
C SER A 6 -10.40 11.44 -7.97
N ILE A 7 -11.12 11.98 -6.98
CA ILE A 7 -11.11 11.43 -5.61
C ILE A 7 -11.68 10.01 -5.61
N ILE A 8 -12.88 9.84 -6.15
CA ILE A 8 -13.60 8.56 -6.12
C ILE A 8 -12.81 7.47 -6.84
N ILE A 9 -12.34 7.75 -8.06
CA ILE A 9 -11.63 6.74 -8.86
C ILE A 9 -10.29 6.37 -8.23
N THR A 10 -9.56 7.33 -7.64
CA THR A 10 -8.28 7.07 -6.99
C THR A 10 -8.47 6.19 -5.77
N LEU A 11 -9.42 6.54 -4.89
CA LEU A 11 -9.69 5.75 -3.68
C LEU A 11 -10.20 4.35 -4.03
N PHE A 12 -11.07 4.22 -5.02
CA PHE A 12 -11.56 2.93 -5.49
C PHE A 12 -10.41 2.02 -5.97
N LEU A 13 -9.54 2.54 -6.85
CA LEU A 13 -8.39 1.77 -7.33
C LEU A 13 -7.44 1.36 -6.20
N PHE A 14 -7.16 2.26 -5.25
CA PHE A 14 -6.32 1.90 -4.09
C PHE A 14 -6.94 0.82 -3.22
N ILE A 15 -8.25 0.90 -2.95
CA ILE A 15 -8.95 -0.13 -2.18
C ILE A 15 -8.82 -1.50 -2.86
N LEU A 16 -8.92 -1.56 -4.20
CA LEU A 16 -8.69 -2.82 -4.93
C LEU A 16 -7.27 -3.37 -4.73
N THR A 17 -6.26 -2.52 -4.66
CA THR A 17 -4.88 -2.98 -4.41
C THR A 17 -4.69 -3.60 -3.04
N PHE A 18 -5.53 -3.29 -2.05
CA PHE A 18 -5.43 -3.86 -0.70
C PHE A 18 -5.82 -5.33 -0.63
N PHE A 19 -6.70 -5.79 -1.54
CA PHE A 19 -7.08 -7.20 -1.64
C PHE A 19 -6.00 -8.06 -2.30
N ASN A 20 -5.00 -7.43 -2.91
CA ASN A 20 -3.91 -8.13 -3.55
C ASN A 20 -3.02 -8.82 -2.50
N PRO A 21 -2.82 -10.15 -2.56
CA PRO A 21 -1.94 -10.89 -1.66
C PRO A 21 -0.46 -10.56 -1.97
N GLY A 22 -0.04 -9.36 -1.58
CA GLY A 22 1.34 -8.88 -1.69
C GLY A 22 2.12 -9.00 -0.36
N ALA A 23 3.42 -8.69 -0.41
CA ALA A 23 4.34 -8.79 0.73
C ALA A 23 3.80 -8.12 2.01
N ASN A 24 3.20 -6.93 1.88
CA ASN A 24 2.66 -6.20 3.02
C ASN A 24 1.45 -6.89 3.67
N LEU A 25 0.60 -7.58 2.91
CA LEU A 25 -0.50 -8.38 3.47
C LEU A 25 0.10 -9.54 4.27
N PHE A 26 1.02 -10.28 3.66
CA PHE A 26 1.65 -11.44 4.29
C PHE A 26 2.40 -11.11 5.58
N ILE A 27 3.19 -10.04 5.61
CA ILE A 27 3.98 -9.72 6.80
C ILE A 27 3.10 -9.36 8.00
N VAL A 28 1.96 -8.70 7.76
CA VAL A 28 0.99 -8.34 8.80
C VAL A 28 0.24 -9.58 9.26
N VAL A 29 -0.20 -10.45 8.35
CA VAL A 29 -0.85 -11.71 8.69
C VAL A 29 0.09 -12.63 9.47
N GLN A 30 1.33 -12.83 9.00
CA GLN A 30 2.33 -13.65 9.68
C GLN A 30 2.62 -13.11 11.09
N THR A 31 2.84 -11.79 11.22
CA THR A 31 3.07 -11.16 12.53
C THR A 31 1.84 -11.31 13.45
N THR A 32 0.62 -11.28 12.89
CA THR A 32 -0.63 -11.48 13.65
C THR A 32 -0.76 -12.90 14.17
N LEU A 33 -0.49 -13.90 13.31
CA LEU A 33 -0.60 -15.32 13.65
C LEU A 33 0.47 -15.72 14.67
N SER A 34 1.74 -15.39 14.39
CA SER A 34 2.89 -15.76 15.23
C SER A 34 2.95 -14.99 16.56
N SER A 35 2.72 -13.67 16.53
CA SER A 35 2.98 -12.80 17.68
C SER A 35 1.72 -12.13 18.25
N GLY A 36 0.55 -12.47 17.72
CA GLY A 36 -0.75 -12.02 18.19
C GLY A 36 -1.23 -10.69 17.59
N LYS A 37 -2.51 -10.38 17.84
CA LYS A 37 -3.22 -9.21 17.28
C LYS A 37 -2.51 -7.88 17.49
N LYS A 38 -1.96 -7.64 18.69
CA LYS A 38 -1.29 -6.36 19.01
C LYS A 38 -0.01 -6.18 18.19
N ALA A 39 0.77 -7.25 18.00
CA ALA A 39 1.97 -7.22 17.16
C ALA A 39 1.59 -6.99 15.69
N GLY A 40 0.55 -7.69 15.21
CA GLY A 40 -0.03 -7.50 13.89
C GLY A 40 -0.46 -6.06 13.61
N LEU A 41 -1.22 -5.45 14.53
CA LEU A 41 -1.65 -4.06 14.42
C LEU A 41 -0.48 -3.08 14.41
N THR A 42 0.52 -3.31 15.28
CA THR A 42 1.71 -2.47 15.34
C THR A 42 2.52 -2.54 14.04
N CYS A 43 2.63 -3.74 13.45
CA CYS A 43 3.19 -3.93 12.11
C CYS A 43 2.35 -3.22 11.04
N GLY A 44 1.03 -3.34 11.11
CA GLY A 44 0.10 -2.65 10.22
C GLY A 44 0.27 -1.13 10.24
N TYR A 45 0.48 -0.52 11.41
CA TYR A 45 0.75 0.92 11.52
C TYR A 45 2.05 1.34 10.82
N GLY A 46 3.08 0.50 10.86
CA GLY A 46 4.31 0.73 10.09
C GLY A 46 4.05 0.77 8.59
N VAL A 47 3.24 -0.18 8.09
CA VAL A 47 2.84 -0.20 6.67
C VAL A 47 1.98 1.03 6.31
N VAL A 48 1.04 1.42 7.17
CA VAL A 48 0.21 2.62 6.95
C VAL A 48 1.07 3.88 6.85
N LEU A 49 2.12 3.99 7.66
CA LEU A 49 3.06 5.12 7.56
C LEU A 49 3.83 5.09 6.22
N GLY A 50 4.29 3.93 5.77
CA GLY A 50 4.91 3.80 4.44
C GLY A 50 3.97 4.23 3.31
N ASN A 51 2.71 3.78 3.35
CA ASN A 51 1.67 4.23 2.42
C ASN A 51 1.43 5.74 2.50
N ALA A 52 1.46 6.35 3.69
CA ALA A 52 1.32 7.79 3.87
C ALA A 52 2.49 8.56 3.24
N ILE A 53 3.72 8.04 3.36
CA ILE A 53 4.92 8.62 2.75
C ILE A 53 4.81 8.52 1.22
N TYR A 54 4.54 7.34 0.67
CA TYR A 54 4.45 7.18 -0.79
C TYR A 54 3.29 7.97 -1.42
N SER A 55 2.12 7.94 -0.79
CA SER A 55 0.98 8.73 -1.24
C SER A 55 1.26 10.23 -1.20
N GLY A 56 1.95 10.69 -0.15
CA GLY A 56 2.37 12.10 -0.02
C GLY A 56 3.38 12.49 -1.10
N LEU A 57 4.45 11.71 -1.25
CA LEU A 57 5.47 11.93 -2.29
C LEU A 57 4.86 11.91 -3.69
N GLY A 58 3.92 11.00 -3.95
CA GLY A 58 3.19 10.96 -5.20
C GLY A 58 2.31 12.20 -5.41
N LEU A 59 1.39 12.52 -4.49
CA LEU A 59 0.42 13.59 -4.67
C LEU A 59 1.05 14.99 -4.68
N PHE A 60 2.08 15.21 -3.87
CA PHE A 60 2.74 16.52 -3.73
C PHE A 60 4.00 16.63 -4.59
N GLY A 61 4.75 15.54 -4.78
CA GLY A 61 5.98 15.51 -5.57
C GLY A 61 5.78 15.24 -7.07
N LEU A 62 4.71 14.56 -7.49
CA LEU A 62 4.42 14.44 -8.94
C LEU A 62 4.05 15.79 -9.54
N VAL A 63 3.44 16.70 -8.78
CA VAL A 63 2.99 18.01 -9.28
C VAL A 63 4.18 18.89 -9.67
N THR A 64 5.26 18.86 -8.90
CA THR A 64 6.50 19.58 -9.23
C THR A 64 7.17 18.97 -10.47
N LEU A 65 7.28 17.64 -10.52
CA LEU A 65 7.81 16.91 -11.70
C LEU A 65 6.98 17.16 -12.98
N MET A 66 5.66 17.25 -12.87
CA MET A 66 4.77 17.51 -14.01
C MET A 66 4.88 18.95 -14.54
N ALA A 67 5.06 19.92 -13.64
CA ALA A 67 5.20 21.32 -14.01
C ALA A 67 6.51 21.60 -14.76
N GLU A 68 7.56 20.83 -14.46
CA GLU A 68 8.91 21.07 -14.95
C GLU A 68 9.33 20.11 -16.07
N PHE A 69 8.81 18.86 -16.09
CA PHE A 69 9.22 17.81 -17.04
C PHE A 69 8.03 17.01 -17.62
N GLY A 70 7.24 17.64 -18.50
CA GLY A 70 6.05 17.02 -19.13
C GLY A 70 6.31 15.72 -19.93
N SER A 71 7.48 15.58 -20.55
CA SER A 71 7.89 14.36 -21.26
C SER A 71 8.18 13.19 -20.30
N LEU A 72 8.82 13.49 -19.16
CA LEU A 72 9.12 12.51 -18.11
C LEU A 72 7.83 11.97 -17.49
N PHE A 73 6.83 12.83 -17.29
CA PHE A 73 5.53 12.40 -16.78
C PHE A 73 4.77 11.47 -17.75
N SER A 74 4.84 11.74 -19.06
CA SER A 74 4.24 10.86 -20.06
C SER A 74 4.91 9.47 -20.07
N LEU A 75 6.22 9.44 -19.88
CA LEU A 75 6.98 8.19 -19.74
C LEU A 75 6.58 7.44 -18.46
N ILE A 76 6.41 8.13 -17.33
CA ILE A 76 5.92 7.53 -16.06
C ILE A 76 4.52 6.93 -16.24
N LYS A 77 3.59 7.59 -16.97
CA LYS A 77 2.27 7.02 -17.28
C LYS A 77 2.36 5.71 -18.03
N ILE A 78 3.17 5.68 -19.09
CA ILE A 78 3.34 4.49 -19.94
C ILE A 78 3.96 3.35 -19.12
N LEU A 79 5.01 3.65 -18.35
CA LEU A 79 5.64 2.66 -17.47
C LEU A 79 4.68 2.14 -16.39
N GLY A 80 3.88 3.02 -15.78
CA GLY A 80 2.86 2.63 -14.80
C GLY A 80 1.82 1.69 -15.40
N GLY A 81 1.26 2.06 -16.55
CA GLY A 81 0.26 1.23 -17.25
C GLY A 81 0.82 -0.13 -17.70
N LEU A 82 2.03 -0.15 -18.28
CA LEU A 82 2.71 -1.39 -18.65
C LEU A 82 3.00 -2.26 -17.43
N TYR A 83 3.34 -1.66 -16.30
CA TYR A 83 3.54 -2.41 -15.07
C TYR A 83 2.25 -3.03 -14.54
N LEU A 84 1.12 -2.32 -14.54
CA LEU A 84 -0.16 -2.93 -14.14
C LEU A 84 -0.50 -4.14 -15.00
N LEU A 85 -0.22 -4.08 -16.30
CA LEU A 85 -0.37 -5.22 -17.21
C LEU A 85 0.60 -6.36 -16.87
N TYR A 86 1.90 -6.06 -16.71
CA TYR A 86 2.89 -7.07 -16.30
C TYR A 86 2.52 -7.72 -14.97
N TYR A 87 2.09 -6.93 -13.99
CA TYR A 87 1.71 -7.40 -12.67
C TYR A 87 0.47 -8.29 -12.76
N ALA A 88 -0.55 -7.87 -13.51
CA ALA A 88 -1.73 -8.68 -13.77
C ALA A 88 -1.35 -10.05 -14.36
N LEU A 89 -0.38 -10.10 -15.28
CA LEU A 89 0.13 -11.33 -15.88
C LEU A 89 1.01 -12.16 -14.93
N SER A 90 1.85 -11.52 -14.11
CA SER A 90 2.77 -12.16 -13.18
C SER A 90 2.04 -12.94 -12.06
N VAL A 91 0.87 -12.44 -11.64
CA VAL A 91 -0.01 -13.14 -10.68
C VAL A 91 -0.46 -14.50 -11.20
N PHE A 92 -0.64 -14.67 -12.51
CA PHE A 92 -1.02 -15.97 -13.08
C PHE A 92 0.14 -16.97 -13.17
N ASN A 93 1.39 -16.49 -13.18
CA ASN A 93 2.57 -17.33 -13.40
C ASN A 93 3.32 -17.72 -12.12
N ASN A 94 3.18 -16.94 -11.04
CA ASN A 94 3.89 -17.22 -9.80
C ASN A 94 3.11 -18.17 -8.89
N LYS A 95 3.52 -19.44 -8.86
CA LYS A 95 3.29 -20.31 -7.71
C LYS A 95 4.25 -19.87 -6.60
N THR A 96 3.87 -18.86 -5.81
CA THR A 96 4.66 -18.47 -4.64
C THR A 96 4.81 -19.68 -3.72
N GLN A 97 6.01 -20.26 -3.65
CA GLN A 97 6.34 -21.26 -2.65
C GLN A 97 6.36 -20.56 -1.29
N LEU A 98 5.28 -20.75 -0.55
CA LEU A 98 5.05 -20.17 0.76
C LEU A 98 5.87 -20.94 1.80
N ASN A 99 7.07 -20.45 2.10
CA ASN A 99 7.78 -20.89 3.30
C ASN A 99 7.14 -20.23 4.53
N LEU A 100 6.05 -20.84 4.99
CA LEU A 100 5.47 -20.57 6.31
C LEU A 100 6.38 -21.22 7.37
N SER A 101 7.56 -20.64 7.59
CA SER A 101 8.36 -20.99 8.77
C SER A 101 7.68 -20.39 9.99
N THR A 102 6.76 -21.16 10.57
CA THR A 102 6.12 -20.85 11.85
C THR A 102 7.14 -21.08 12.96
N GLU A 103 8.08 -20.17 13.15
CA GLU A 103 8.85 -20.14 14.39
C GLU A 103 7.91 -19.67 15.51
N ASN A 104 7.41 -20.64 16.27
CA ASN A 104 6.63 -20.44 17.49
C ASN A 104 7.56 -19.90 18.59
N THR A 105 8.08 -18.69 18.45
CA THR A 105 8.73 -17.98 19.56
C THR A 105 7.72 -17.03 20.17
N THR A 106 7.19 -17.43 21.33
CA THR A 106 6.35 -16.60 22.20
C THR A 106 7.15 -15.49 22.89
N GLU A 107 8.17 -14.94 22.22
CA GLU A 107 8.94 -13.82 22.76
C GLU A 107 8.20 -12.51 22.49
N HIS A 108 7.84 -11.81 23.57
CA HIS A 108 7.28 -10.46 23.51
C HIS A 108 8.39 -9.48 23.12
N PHE A 109 8.68 -9.40 21.82
CA PHE A 109 9.54 -8.34 21.29
C PHE A 109 8.94 -6.95 21.58
N PRO A 110 9.78 -5.92 21.79
CA PRO A 110 9.32 -4.54 21.91
C PRO A 110 8.44 -4.14 20.72
N SER A 111 7.34 -3.41 20.99
CA SER A 111 6.37 -2.97 19.97
C SER A 111 7.03 -2.26 18.78
N GLY A 112 8.12 -1.51 19.01
CA GLY A 112 8.88 -0.82 17.97
C GLY A 112 9.49 -1.74 16.89
N ILE A 113 9.79 -3.01 17.20
CA ILE A 113 10.33 -3.95 16.21
C ILE A 113 9.27 -4.29 15.17
N TYR A 114 8.04 -4.59 15.60
CA TYR A 114 6.93 -4.89 14.69
C TYR A 114 6.57 -3.70 13.81
N PHE A 115 6.58 -2.49 14.38
CA PHE A 115 6.36 -1.26 13.62
C PHE A 115 7.43 -1.08 12.53
N ARG A 116 8.72 -1.16 12.88
CA ARG A 116 9.83 -1.05 11.93
C ARG A 116 9.75 -2.12 10.85
N ARG A 117 9.39 -3.36 11.22
CA ARG A 117 9.20 -4.47 10.29
C ARG A 117 8.15 -4.14 9.23
N GLY A 118 7.01 -3.60 9.63
CA GLY A 118 5.96 -3.16 8.69
C GLY A 118 6.39 -2.00 7.81
N LEU A 119 7.02 -0.98 8.41
CA LEU A 119 7.50 0.20 7.68
C LEU A 119 8.57 -0.15 6.64
N ILE A 120 9.58 -0.93 7.03
CA ILE A 120 10.66 -1.35 6.13
C ILE A 120 10.11 -2.24 5.01
N SER A 121 9.18 -3.16 5.34
CA SER A 121 8.51 -3.99 4.33
C SER A 121 7.84 -3.12 3.28
N ASP A 122 7.07 -2.11 3.69
CA ASP A 122 6.36 -1.27 2.74
C ASP A 122 7.30 -0.39 1.92
N LEU A 123 8.27 0.28 2.56
CA LEU A 123 9.24 1.14 1.89
C LEU A 123 10.23 0.38 0.98
N SER A 124 10.41 -0.92 1.22
CA SER A 124 11.25 -1.77 0.36
C SER A 124 10.42 -2.50 -0.70
N ASN A 125 9.09 -2.34 -0.69
CA ASN A 125 8.21 -3.07 -1.58
C ASN A 125 8.11 -2.35 -2.94
N PRO A 126 8.74 -2.87 -4.02
CA PRO A 126 8.65 -2.25 -5.34
C PRO A 126 7.22 -2.21 -5.86
N GLN A 127 6.37 -3.16 -5.45
CA GLN A 127 4.97 -3.20 -5.83
C GLN A 127 4.19 -1.99 -5.29
N THR A 128 4.48 -1.55 -4.06
CA THR A 128 3.83 -0.37 -3.46
C THR A 128 4.15 0.87 -4.28
N VAL A 129 5.44 1.12 -4.54
CA VAL A 129 5.92 2.28 -5.32
C VAL A 129 5.25 2.33 -6.70
N LEU A 130 5.21 1.19 -7.38
CA LEU A 130 4.71 1.11 -8.75
C LEU A 130 3.18 1.29 -8.82
N PHE A 131 2.42 0.79 -7.85
CA PHE A 131 0.98 1.09 -7.76
C PHE A 131 0.71 2.58 -7.55
N PHE A 132 1.46 3.23 -6.65
CA PHE A 132 1.33 4.67 -6.44
C PHE A 132 1.61 5.47 -7.71
N MET A 133 2.72 5.15 -8.40
CA MET A 133 3.05 5.80 -9.67
C MET A 133 1.96 5.56 -10.74
N SER A 134 1.51 4.32 -10.91
CA SER A 134 0.54 4.01 -11.96
C SER A 134 -0.84 4.62 -11.70
N ILE A 135 -1.36 4.54 -10.48
CA ILE A 135 -2.67 5.08 -10.15
C ILE A 135 -2.62 6.61 -10.24
N PHE A 136 -1.66 7.26 -9.60
CA PHE A 136 -1.62 8.73 -9.64
C PHE A 136 -1.34 9.31 -11.02
N SER A 137 -0.50 8.65 -11.83
CA SER A 137 -0.22 9.12 -13.19
C SER A 137 -1.46 9.09 -14.09
N THR A 138 -2.44 8.23 -13.79
CA THR A 138 -3.69 8.10 -14.54
C THR A 138 -4.84 8.91 -13.94
N THR A 139 -4.92 9.05 -12.62
CA THR A 139 -6.07 9.68 -11.94
C THR A 139 -5.86 11.14 -11.52
N ILE A 140 -4.61 11.59 -11.41
CA ILE A 140 -4.26 12.94 -10.95
C ILE A 140 -3.78 13.81 -12.12
N SER A 141 -4.30 15.03 -12.16
CA SER A 141 -3.92 16.10 -13.11
C SER A 141 -3.23 17.26 -12.38
N PRO A 142 -2.37 18.08 -13.02
CA PRO A 142 -1.80 19.29 -12.42
C PRO A 142 -2.87 20.25 -11.90
N SER A 143 -4.00 20.31 -12.60
CA SER A 143 -5.16 21.13 -12.26
C SER A 143 -5.93 20.65 -11.02
N THR A 144 -5.54 19.53 -10.40
CA THR A 144 -6.22 18.99 -9.22
C THR A 144 -5.97 19.92 -8.02
N PRO A 145 -7.03 20.46 -7.40
CA PRO A 145 -6.88 21.43 -6.32
C PRO A 145 -6.31 20.78 -5.05
N LEU A 146 -5.67 21.61 -4.20
CA LEU A 146 -4.98 21.14 -3.00
C LEU A 146 -5.91 20.39 -2.03
N TRP A 147 -7.13 20.89 -1.83
CA TRP A 147 -8.10 20.23 -0.95
C TRP A 147 -8.43 18.81 -1.43
N ALA A 148 -8.53 18.58 -2.74
CA ALA A 148 -8.80 17.25 -3.29
C ALA A 148 -7.62 16.31 -3.09
N LYS A 149 -6.38 16.80 -3.25
CA LYS A 149 -5.17 16.03 -2.94
C LYS A 149 -5.11 15.62 -1.46
N LEU A 150 -5.46 16.53 -0.55
CA LEU A 150 -5.52 16.24 0.89
C LEU A 150 -6.58 15.19 1.22
N VAL A 151 -7.77 15.28 0.60
CA VAL A 151 -8.83 14.27 0.77
C VAL A 151 -8.38 12.90 0.25
N ILE A 152 -7.72 12.83 -0.90
CA ILE A 152 -7.18 11.58 -1.45
C ILE A 152 -6.12 11.01 -0.50
N TRP A 153 -5.17 11.84 -0.06
CA TRP A 153 -4.11 11.41 0.85
C TRP A 153 -4.67 10.84 2.16
N LEU A 154 -5.55 11.58 2.83
CA LEU A 154 -6.23 11.12 4.05
C LEU A 154 -7.07 9.88 3.79
N GLY A 155 -7.80 9.83 2.68
CA GLY A 155 -8.62 8.68 2.30
C GLY A 155 -7.79 7.40 2.11
N ILE A 156 -6.62 7.47 1.47
CA ILE A 156 -5.71 6.33 1.31
C ILE A 156 -5.19 5.86 2.67
N VAL A 157 -4.76 6.79 3.54
CA VAL A 157 -4.25 6.47 4.88
C VAL A 157 -5.33 5.79 5.73
N ILE A 158 -6.54 6.36 5.76
CA ILE A 158 -7.68 5.83 6.50
C ILE A 158 -8.11 4.47 5.96
N ALA A 159 -8.25 4.33 4.64
CA ALA A 159 -8.63 3.05 4.03
C ALA A 159 -7.58 1.97 4.30
N SER A 160 -6.29 2.32 4.21
CA SER A 160 -5.19 1.42 4.56
C SER A 160 -5.27 1.01 6.03
N LEU A 161 -5.53 1.94 6.93
CA LEU A 161 -5.66 1.68 8.37
C LEU A 161 -6.83 0.73 8.67
N ILE A 162 -8.01 1.01 8.11
CA ILE A 162 -9.21 0.18 8.26
C ILE A 162 -8.94 -1.24 7.77
N TRP A 163 -8.33 -1.39 6.59
CA TRP A 163 -7.98 -2.70 6.05
C TRP A 163 -7.03 -3.48 6.97
N ARG A 164 -6.02 -2.83 7.54
CA ARG A 164 -5.09 -3.48 8.49
C ARG A 164 -5.78 -3.90 9.78
N ILE A 165 -6.72 -3.12 10.28
CA ILE A 165 -7.52 -3.48 11.45
C ILE A 165 -8.37 -4.71 11.15
N ILE A 166 -9.07 -4.73 10.01
CA ILE A 166 -9.89 -5.87 9.57
C ILE A 166 -9.01 -7.13 9.45
N LEU A 167 -7.88 -7.06 8.73
CA LEU A 167 -6.95 -8.17 8.59
C LEU A 167 -6.48 -8.71 9.95
N CYS A 168 -6.04 -7.83 10.86
CA CYS A 168 -5.56 -8.26 12.17
C CYS A 168 -6.69 -8.89 12.99
N GLN A 169 -7.94 -8.43 12.84
CA GLN A 169 -9.09 -9.02 13.51
C GLN A 169 -9.39 -10.41 12.97
N THR A 170 -9.50 -10.58 11.64
CA THR A 170 -9.84 -11.85 11.00
C THR A 170 -8.82 -12.94 11.32
N PHE A 171 -7.53 -12.63 11.25
CA PHE A 171 -6.44 -13.58 11.53
C PHE A 171 -6.10 -13.72 13.02
N SER A 172 -6.77 -12.98 13.91
CA SER A 172 -6.65 -13.17 15.36
C SER A 172 -7.71 -14.09 15.97
N LEU A 173 -8.75 -14.44 15.19
CA LEU A 173 -9.81 -15.34 15.65
C LEU A 173 -9.22 -16.74 15.87
N THR A 174 -9.57 -17.36 17.00
CA THR A 174 -9.07 -18.68 17.43
C THR A 174 -9.34 -19.80 16.42
N SER A 175 -10.31 -19.61 15.50
CA SER A 175 -10.62 -20.55 14.42
C SER A 175 -9.65 -20.52 13.24
N VAL A 176 -8.79 -19.49 13.14
CA VAL A 176 -7.82 -19.28 12.05
C VAL A 176 -6.37 -19.44 12.52
N ARG A 177 -6.17 -19.66 13.83
CA ARG A 177 -4.87 -19.83 14.48
C ARG A 177 -4.50 -21.30 14.59
#